data_AF-A0A820X6J8-F1
#
_entry.id   AF-A0A820X6J8-F1
#
_cell.length_a   1.000
_cell.length_b   1.000
_cell.length_c   1.000
_cell.angle_alpha   90.00
_cell.angle_beta   90.00
_cell.angle_gamma   90.00
#
_symmetry.space_group_name_H-M   'P 1'
#
loop_
_entity.id
_entity.type
_entity.pdbx_description
1 polymer ?
#
loop_
_entity_poly.entity_id
_entity_poly.type
_entity_poly.pdbx_seq_one_letter_code
_entity_poly.pdbx_strand_id
1 'polypeptide(L)'
;MHESCKKTFQQLDCPHCTRPIVWNDANYQEGQVVTCCYENCNKTFQQLTCPHCSGSNIWKDANYKSGKTVTCAYESCKRAFEQINCPHCFGSKVWENADYNTGQTVTCSYENCRKTFQQLNCPHCSDSIIWSDADYNEGEIVTCIYESCKKTFQQLNCPHCSGSNIWKDANYIPGNLVTCAYENCKKTFEQLNCPHCSRTNTWKNANYNHGKVITCCYENCKKTFQQLNCPHCLRSNVWENANYNTGQTVTCFYESCKKKFQQLNCPHCSGSILWKDANYNEGKIVICIHENCKKTFQQLNCPHCSGSNIWKSANYNSGKVVSCSYESCKKTFEQLNCPHCSSSIIWKNANYNHGKVVTCCYESCKKTFQQLNCPHCLGSIIWENANYNQGKIVTCCYAVCKKTFQQLNCPHCSGSIMWKNANYNEGKVGTCIYDSCKKAFQQLNCPHCSGSLIWKEANYKEGRVVTCMYETCKKTFQQLNCPHCFGSNIWKNADYKPGVVVTCIYDSCKKAFQQVNCPHCFGSLVWKNSDHREGIAVTCVYENCKKTFKS
;
A
#
# COMPACT_ATOMS: atom_id res chain seq x y z
N MET A 1 -47.24 -22.99 63.51
CA MET A 1 -46.90 -23.34 62.12
C MET A 1 -48.13 -23.07 61.25
N HIS A 2 -48.15 -21.98 60.49
CA HIS A 2 -49.06 -21.81 59.36
C HIS A 2 -48.25 -21.16 58.25
N GLU A 3 -47.53 -22.00 57.50
CA GLU A 3 -46.93 -21.60 56.25
C GLU A 3 -48.07 -21.44 55.24
N SER A 4 -48.47 -20.19 55.01
CA SER A 4 -49.48 -19.84 54.02
C SER A 4 -49.03 -20.31 52.64
N CYS A 5 -49.73 -21.30 52.09
CA CYS A 5 -49.56 -21.79 50.73
C CYS A 5 -50.05 -20.71 49.75
N LYS A 6 -49.20 -19.74 49.40
CA LYS A 6 -49.46 -18.82 48.28
C LYS A 6 -49.19 -19.57 46.98
N LYS A 7 -50.17 -20.33 46.48
CA LYS A 7 -50.18 -20.74 45.07
C LYS A 7 -50.49 -19.50 44.23
N THR A 8 -49.52 -19.06 43.44
CA THR A 8 -49.70 -17.98 42.47
C THR A 8 -50.45 -18.54 41.27
N PHE A 9 -51.71 -18.14 41.09
CA PHE A 9 -52.49 -18.45 39.90
C PHE A 9 -52.51 -17.23 38.96
N GLN A 10 -52.48 -17.47 37.65
CA GLN A 10 -52.79 -16.47 36.64
C GLN A 10 -54.09 -16.87 35.94
N GLN A 11 -54.94 -15.91 35.63
CA GLN A 11 -56.22 -16.13 34.94
C GLN A 11 -56.36 -15.17 33.76
N LEU A 12 -56.84 -15.69 32.63
CA LEU A 12 -57.25 -14.90 31.48
C LEU A 12 -58.56 -15.42 30.93
N ASP A 13 -59.44 -14.52 30.50
CA ASP A 13 -60.68 -14.91 29.86
C ASP A 13 -60.48 -15.12 28.35
N CYS A 14 -60.95 -16.25 27.82
CA CYS A 14 -60.85 -16.52 26.40
C CYS A 14 -61.72 -15.52 25.61
N PRO A 15 -61.17 -14.78 24.63
CA PRO A 15 -61.92 -13.76 23.89
C PRO A 15 -62.96 -14.33 22.92
N HIS A 16 -63.01 -15.65 22.75
CA HIS A 16 -63.94 -16.35 21.87
C HIS A 16 -65.16 -16.93 22.59
N CYS A 17 -65.01 -17.30 23.87
CA CYS A 17 -66.10 -17.92 24.66
C CYS A 17 -66.28 -17.33 26.06
N THR A 18 -65.51 -16.30 26.41
CA THR A 18 -65.51 -15.56 27.68
C THR A 18 -65.32 -16.42 28.92
N ARG A 19 -64.82 -17.66 28.76
CA ARG A 19 -64.53 -18.55 29.88
C ARG A 19 -63.10 -18.35 30.39
N PRO A 20 -62.88 -18.44 31.71
CA PRO A 20 -61.57 -18.25 32.31
C PRO A 20 -60.64 -19.44 32.02
N ILE A 21 -59.40 -19.15 31.70
CA ILE A 21 -58.29 -20.09 31.61
C ILE A 21 -57.37 -19.79 32.79
N VAL A 22 -57.12 -20.79 33.64
CA VAL A 22 -56.36 -20.63 34.88
C VAL A 22 -55.07 -21.45 34.80
N TRP A 23 -53.94 -20.81 35.06
CA TRP A 23 -52.63 -21.44 35.20
C TRP A 23 -52.26 -21.52 36.67
N ASN A 24 -52.13 -22.74 37.19
CA ASN A 24 -51.86 -23.00 38.62
C ASN A 24 -50.43 -22.64 39.07
N ASP A 25 -49.51 -22.44 38.12
CA ASP A 25 -48.10 -22.18 38.37
C ASP A 25 -47.63 -20.79 37.89
N ALA A 26 -48.56 -19.92 37.47
CA ALA A 26 -48.26 -18.58 36.91
C ALA A 26 -47.25 -18.58 35.73
N ASN A 27 -47.24 -19.63 34.92
CA ASN A 27 -46.34 -19.80 33.77
C ASN A 27 -46.85 -19.11 32.49
N TYR A 28 -47.89 -18.27 32.57
CA TYR A 28 -48.37 -17.54 31.40
C TYR A 28 -47.46 -16.34 31.10
N GLN A 29 -46.95 -16.27 29.86
CA GLN A 29 -46.25 -15.11 29.31
C GLN A 29 -47.17 -14.35 28.37
N GLU A 30 -47.24 -13.03 28.56
CA GLU A 30 -47.97 -12.18 27.61
C GLU A 30 -47.39 -12.30 26.19
N GLY A 31 -48.28 -12.23 25.20
CA GLY A 31 -47.95 -12.41 23.78
C GLY A 31 -47.74 -13.87 23.36
N GLN A 32 -47.76 -14.86 24.25
CA GLN A 32 -47.71 -16.27 23.85
C GLN A 32 -49.05 -16.74 23.27
N VAL A 33 -48.99 -17.69 22.33
CA VAL A 33 -50.19 -18.31 21.76
C VAL A 33 -50.84 -19.21 22.81
N VAL A 34 -52.09 -18.92 23.15
CA VAL A 34 -52.91 -19.73 24.06
C VAL A 34 -54.03 -20.39 23.29
N THR A 35 -54.19 -21.70 23.44
CA THR A 35 -55.35 -22.45 22.95
C THR A 35 -56.38 -22.59 24.07
N CYS A 36 -57.63 -22.23 23.79
CA CYS A 36 -58.72 -22.41 24.75
C CYS A 36 -58.95 -23.90 25.05
N CYS A 37 -58.86 -24.31 26.32
CA CYS A 37 -58.99 -25.72 26.73
C CYS A 37 -60.43 -26.27 26.72
N TYR A 38 -61.44 -25.42 26.51
CA TYR A 38 -62.82 -25.87 26.41
C TYR A 38 -63.10 -26.45 25.02
N GLU A 39 -63.56 -27.70 24.96
CA GLU A 39 -63.82 -28.46 23.73
C GLU A 39 -64.70 -27.70 22.72
N ASN A 40 -65.73 -26.98 23.21
CA ASN A 40 -66.66 -26.21 22.37
C ASN A 40 -66.06 -24.91 21.80
N CYS A 41 -64.84 -24.53 22.22
CA CYS A 41 -64.15 -23.34 21.73
C CYS A 41 -62.91 -23.72 20.92
N ASN A 42 -61.92 -24.36 21.54
CA ASN A 42 -60.65 -24.80 20.95
C ASN A 42 -59.96 -23.79 20.00
N LYS A 43 -60.19 -22.48 20.18
CA LYS A 43 -59.57 -21.41 19.39
C LYS A 43 -58.33 -20.87 20.08
N THR A 44 -57.38 -20.41 19.27
CA THR A 44 -56.17 -19.75 19.76
C THR A 44 -56.39 -18.26 19.98
N PHE A 45 -55.58 -17.64 20.82
CA PHE A 45 -55.49 -16.19 20.95
C PHE A 45 -54.14 -15.78 21.57
N GLN A 46 -53.83 -14.49 21.49
CA GLN A 46 -52.72 -13.86 22.22
C GLN A 46 -53.23 -12.59 22.90
N GLN A 47 -52.60 -12.22 24.02
CA GLN A 47 -52.93 -11.00 24.75
C GLN A 47 -51.66 -10.29 25.22
N LEU A 48 -51.66 -8.95 25.15
CA LEU A 48 -50.62 -8.08 25.71
C LEU A 48 -51.25 -6.93 26.49
N THR A 49 -50.71 -6.61 27.65
CA THR A 49 -51.15 -5.47 28.43
C THR A 49 -50.40 -4.21 27.98
N CYS A 50 -51.14 -3.13 27.72
CA CYS A 50 -50.55 -1.86 27.37
C CYS A 50 -49.90 -1.23 28.61
N PRO A 51 -48.60 -0.88 28.55
CA PRO A 51 -47.89 -0.30 29.70
C PRO A 51 -48.42 1.09 30.09
N HIS A 52 -49.12 1.79 29.18
CA HIS A 52 -49.58 3.17 29.39
C HIS A 52 -50.95 3.29 30.06
N CYS A 53 -51.80 2.26 30.02
CA CYS A 53 -53.20 2.39 30.43
C CYS A 53 -53.81 1.11 31.02
N SER A 54 -53.02 0.06 31.25
CA SER A 54 -53.46 -1.26 31.72
C SER A 54 -54.50 -1.97 30.82
N GLY A 55 -54.91 -1.36 29.70
CA GLY A 55 -55.80 -1.98 28.73
C GLY A 55 -55.09 -3.08 27.94
N SER A 56 -55.80 -4.16 27.61
CA SER A 56 -55.23 -5.30 26.89
C SER A 56 -55.49 -5.23 25.38
N ASN A 57 -54.46 -5.59 24.60
CA ASN A 57 -54.56 -5.86 23.17
C ASN A 57 -54.72 -7.36 22.99
N ILE A 58 -55.73 -7.78 22.23
CA ILE A 58 -56.09 -9.18 22.07
C ILE A 58 -56.10 -9.53 20.58
N TRP A 59 -55.34 -10.56 20.20
CA TRP A 59 -55.33 -11.10 18.85
C TRP A 59 -56.06 -12.44 18.84
N LYS A 60 -57.27 -12.44 18.28
CA LYS A 60 -58.14 -13.63 18.18
C LYS A 60 -57.61 -14.72 17.26
N ASP A 61 -56.72 -14.38 16.33
CA ASP A 61 -56.11 -15.34 15.39
C ASP A 61 -54.68 -15.71 15.79
N ALA A 62 -54.21 -15.25 16.96
CA ALA A 62 -52.87 -15.50 17.48
C ALA A 62 -51.74 -15.20 16.46
N ASN A 63 -51.85 -14.06 15.77
CA ASN A 63 -50.90 -13.62 14.75
C ASN A 63 -49.93 -12.51 15.22
N TYR A 64 -49.92 -12.16 16.51
CA TYR A 64 -48.92 -11.28 17.09
C TYR A 64 -47.54 -11.95 17.09
N LYS A 65 -46.51 -11.16 16.74
CA LYS A 65 -45.10 -11.58 16.75
C LYS A 65 -44.35 -10.66 17.71
N SER A 66 -43.63 -11.27 18.65
CA SER A 66 -42.79 -10.59 19.65
C SER A 66 -41.89 -9.54 18.99
N GLY A 67 -41.74 -8.37 19.60
CA GLY A 67 -40.89 -7.29 19.12
C GLY A 67 -41.45 -6.50 17.94
N LYS A 68 -42.72 -6.68 17.56
CA LYS A 68 -43.43 -5.76 16.66
C LYS A 68 -44.01 -4.60 17.44
N THR A 69 -44.01 -3.42 16.83
CA THR A 69 -44.72 -2.26 17.32
C THR A 69 -46.22 -2.54 17.41
N VAL A 70 -46.79 -2.37 18.61
CA VAL A 70 -48.22 -2.50 18.89
C VAL A 70 -48.76 -1.13 19.26
N THR A 71 -49.80 -0.67 18.58
CA THR A 71 -50.58 0.49 19.01
C THR A 71 -51.68 0.03 19.94
N CYS A 72 -51.79 0.64 21.13
CA CYS A 72 -52.83 0.27 22.08
C CYS A 72 -54.24 0.43 21.49
N ALA A 73 -55.04 -0.64 21.58
CA ALA A 73 -56.41 -0.67 21.08
C ALA A 73 -57.35 0.33 21.78
N TYR A 74 -57.10 0.66 23.06
CA TYR A 74 -57.92 1.59 23.83
C TYR A 74 -57.89 3.01 23.24
N GLU A 75 -59.09 3.54 22.97
CA GLU A 75 -59.31 4.84 22.31
C GLU A 75 -58.65 6.01 23.05
N SER A 76 -58.64 5.96 24.38
CA SER A 76 -58.07 7.00 25.24
C SER A 76 -56.53 6.97 25.31
N CYS A 77 -55.90 5.88 24.88
CA CYS A 77 -54.45 5.71 24.95
C CYS A 77 -53.79 5.89 23.58
N LYS A 78 -54.11 5.03 22.61
CA LYS A 78 -53.51 4.96 21.25
C LYS A 78 -51.97 5.10 21.18
N ARG A 79 -51.26 4.88 22.29
CA ARG A 79 -49.78 4.92 22.31
C ARG A 79 -49.21 3.62 21.78
N ALA A 80 -48.12 3.74 21.03
CA ALA A 80 -47.35 2.61 20.56
C ALA A 80 -46.46 2.07 21.68
N PHE A 81 -46.25 0.76 21.71
CA PHE A 81 -45.29 0.10 22.58
C PHE A 81 -44.78 -1.18 21.92
N GLU A 82 -43.67 -1.71 22.41
CA GLU A 82 -43.10 -2.96 21.94
C GLU A 82 -42.81 -3.88 23.13
N GLN A 83 -43.00 -5.18 22.95
CA GLN A 83 -42.68 -6.17 23.97
C GLN A 83 -41.93 -7.35 23.38
N ILE A 84 -40.85 -7.76 24.06
CA ILE A 84 -40.11 -8.98 23.74
C ILE A 84 -40.00 -9.87 24.97
N ASN A 85 -40.31 -11.15 24.78
CA ASN A 85 -40.18 -12.15 25.83
C ASN A 85 -38.72 -12.59 25.97
N CYS A 86 -38.26 -12.71 27.21
CA CYS A 86 -36.92 -13.16 27.51
C CYS A 86 -36.79 -14.67 27.23
N PRO A 87 -35.77 -15.13 26.47
CA PRO A 87 -35.62 -16.55 26.18
C PRO A 87 -35.18 -17.38 27.40
N HIS A 88 -34.63 -16.72 28.43
CA HIS A 88 -34.04 -17.39 29.61
C HIS A 88 -34.97 -17.47 30.82
N CYS A 89 -36.11 -16.79 30.79
CA CYS A 89 -36.97 -16.64 31.95
C CYS A 89 -38.39 -16.24 31.55
N PHE A 90 -39.32 -16.35 32.51
CA PHE A 90 -40.72 -16.01 32.29
C PHE A 90 -41.00 -14.51 32.12
N GLY A 91 -39.99 -13.64 32.21
CA GLY A 91 -40.14 -12.19 32.05
C GLY A 91 -40.19 -11.70 30.61
N SER A 92 -40.56 -10.43 30.43
CA SER A 92 -40.48 -9.70 29.17
C SER A 92 -39.82 -8.34 29.36
N LYS A 93 -39.34 -7.75 28.26
CA LYS A 93 -38.90 -6.36 28.20
C LYS A 93 -39.92 -5.58 27.38
N VAL A 94 -40.38 -4.46 27.94
CA VAL A 94 -41.34 -3.56 27.30
C VAL A 94 -40.65 -2.22 27.02
N TRP A 95 -40.86 -1.70 25.81
CA TRP A 95 -40.46 -0.37 25.37
C TRP A 95 -41.72 0.47 25.19
N GLU A 96 -41.92 1.41 26.10
CA GLU A 96 -43.11 2.27 26.13
C GLU A 96 -43.20 3.22 24.93
N ASN A 97 -42.09 3.52 24.26
CA ASN A 97 -42.05 4.44 23.13
C ASN A 97 -41.81 3.73 21.79
N ALA A 98 -41.87 2.40 21.75
CA ALA A 98 -41.57 1.59 20.57
C ALA A 98 -40.22 1.94 19.92
N ASP A 99 -39.19 2.06 20.75
CA ASP A 99 -37.82 2.39 20.38
C ASP A 99 -36.89 1.16 20.35
N TYR A 100 -37.46 -0.04 20.18
CA TYR A 100 -36.67 -1.26 20.02
C TYR A 100 -36.00 -1.32 18.63
N ASN A 101 -34.68 -1.23 18.59
CA ASN A 101 -33.90 -1.55 17.40
C ASN A 101 -33.67 -3.06 17.32
N THR A 102 -34.19 -3.70 16.27
CA THR A 102 -33.95 -5.14 16.05
C THR A 102 -32.45 -5.45 15.97
N GLY A 103 -32.06 -6.60 16.54
CA GLY A 103 -30.66 -7.02 16.65
C GLY A 103 -29.87 -6.36 17.78
N GLN A 104 -30.40 -5.35 18.48
CA GLN A 104 -29.71 -4.77 19.64
C GLN A 104 -29.65 -5.75 20.81
N THR A 105 -28.58 -5.68 21.60
CA THR A 105 -28.45 -6.44 22.85
C THR A 105 -29.44 -5.94 23.88
N VAL A 106 -30.30 -6.84 24.36
CA VAL A 106 -31.31 -6.57 25.39
C VAL A 106 -30.96 -7.31 26.65
N THR A 107 -30.93 -6.63 27.80
CA THR A 107 -30.81 -7.26 29.12
C THR A 107 -32.19 -7.48 29.73
N CYS A 108 -32.50 -8.72 30.10
CA CYS A 108 -33.74 -9.06 30.78
C CYS A 108 -33.86 -8.31 32.12
N SER A 109 -34.99 -7.64 32.33
CA SER A 109 -35.22 -6.77 33.51
C SER A 109 -35.58 -7.56 34.78
N TYR A 110 -35.87 -8.85 34.67
CA TYR A 110 -36.22 -9.69 35.81
C TYR A 110 -34.98 -10.03 36.65
N GLU A 111 -35.09 -9.83 37.96
CA GLU A 111 -33.96 -9.85 38.91
C GLU A 111 -33.20 -11.18 38.92
N ASN A 112 -33.92 -12.30 38.76
CA ASN A 112 -33.37 -13.65 38.72
C ASN A 112 -32.86 -14.08 37.33
N CYS A 113 -33.04 -13.23 36.32
CA CYS A 113 -32.73 -13.56 34.92
C CYS A 113 -31.47 -12.82 34.48
N ARG A 114 -31.48 -11.48 34.44
CA ARG A 114 -30.38 -10.54 34.08
C ARG A 114 -29.46 -10.94 32.90
N LYS A 115 -29.81 -11.96 32.13
CA LYS A 115 -29.11 -12.40 30.93
C LYS A 115 -29.44 -11.50 29.76
N THR A 116 -28.48 -11.38 28.85
CA THR A 116 -28.65 -10.65 27.60
C THR A 116 -29.20 -11.57 26.53
N PHE A 117 -29.87 -11.01 25.52
CA PHE A 117 -30.24 -11.71 24.30
C PHE A 117 -30.35 -10.71 23.15
N GLN A 118 -30.44 -11.20 21.92
CA GLN A 118 -30.79 -10.41 20.74
C GLN A 118 -31.94 -11.07 19.99
N GLN A 119 -32.79 -10.26 19.35
CA GLN A 119 -33.86 -10.74 18.50
C GLN A 119 -33.83 -10.00 17.17
N LEU A 120 -34.03 -10.72 16.07
CA LEU A 120 -34.18 -10.15 14.74
C LEU A 120 -35.30 -10.85 13.99
N ASN A 121 -36.03 -10.13 13.15
CA ASN A 121 -37.09 -10.74 12.34
C ASN A 121 -36.59 -11.06 10.93
N CYS A 122 -36.76 -12.31 10.49
CA CYS A 122 -36.36 -12.72 9.15
C CYS A 122 -37.19 -11.96 8.09
N PRO A 123 -36.57 -11.25 7.14
CA PRO A 123 -37.31 -10.45 6.15
C PRO A 123 -38.02 -11.29 5.07
N HIS A 124 -37.82 -12.61 5.07
CA HIS A 124 -38.42 -13.54 4.10
C HIS A 124 -39.68 -14.23 4.62
N CYS A 125 -39.75 -14.53 5.92
CA CYS A 125 -40.90 -15.18 6.54
C CYS A 125 -41.52 -14.42 7.73
N SER A 126 -40.91 -13.30 8.15
CA SER A 126 -41.28 -12.50 9.33
C SER A 126 -41.19 -13.22 10.67
N ASP A 127 -40.59 -14.41 10.73
CA ASP A 127 -40.36 -15.12 11.99
C ASP A 127 -39.14 -14.57 12.73
N SER A 128 -39.19 -14.64 14.06
CA SER A 128 -38.18 -14.09 14.95
C SER A 128 -37.06 -15.08 15.21
N ILE A 129 -35.82 -14.66 14.97
CA ILE A 129 -34.59 -15.37 15.30
C ILE A 129 -34.08 -14.77 16.61
N ILE A 130 -33.81 -15.61 17.60
CA ILE A 130 -33.37 -15.19 18.93
C ILE A 130 -32.00 -15.79 19.20
N TRP A 131 -31.05 -14.94 19.59
CA TRP A 131 -29.74 -15.32 20.09
C TRP A 131 -29.72 -15.15 21.60
N SER A 132 -29.78 -16.27 22.30
CA SER A 132 -29.81 -16.32 23.75
C SER A 132 -28.54 -15.77 24.39
N ASP A 133 -27.39 -15.82 23.72
CA ASP A 133 -26.12 -15.32 24.27
C ASP A 133 -25.75 -13.91 23.79
N ALA A 134 -26.61 -13.29 22.97
CA ALA A 134 -26.38 -11.98 22.37
C ALA A 134 -25.05 -11.89 21.58
N ASP A 135 -24.77 -12.90 20.76
CA ASP A 135 -23.57 -13.05 19.93
C ASP A 135 -23.74 -12.64 18.46
N TYR A 136 -24.91 -12.11 18.07
CA TYR A 136 -25.17 -11.59 16.74
C TYR A 136 -24.46 -10.24 16.52
N ASN A 137 -23.70 -10.12 15.43
CA ASN A 137 -23.11 -8.85 15.00
C ASN A 137 -23.82 -8.30 13.76
N GLU A 138 -24.08 -7.00 13.76
CA GLU A 138 -24.68 -6.32 12.62
C GLU A 138 -23.84 -6.54 11.34
N GLY A 139 -24.53 -6.77 10.23
CA GLY A 139 -23.92 -6.95 8.91
C GLY A 139 -23.43 -8.37 8.62
N GLU A 140 -23.49 -9.27 9.59
CA GLU A 140 -23.22 -10.70 9.36
C GLU A 140 -24.35 -11.35 8.56
N ILE A 141 -23.97 -12.34 7.76
CA ILE A 141 -24.93 -13.14 6.99
C ILE A 141 -25.68 -14.04 7.98
N VAL A 142 -26.97 -13.80 8.12
CA VAL A 142 -27.86 -14.60 8.95
C VAL A 142 -28.63 -15.57 8.06
N THR A 143 -28.60 -16.85 8.39
CA THR A 143 -29.47 -17.87 7.79
C THR A 143 -30.70 -18.06 8.67
N CYS A 144 -31.89 -17.97 8.09
CA CYS A 144 -33.12 -18.25 8.81
C CYS A 144 -33.15 -19.71 9.31
N ILE A 145 -33.34 -19.92 10.62
CA ILE A 145 -33.32 -21.25 11.24
C ILE A 145 -34.55 -22.10 10.88
N TYR A 146 -35.66 -21.45 10.54
CA TYR A 146 -36.92 -22.12 10.23
C TYR A 146 -36.85 -22.89 8.91
N GLU A 147 -37.23 -24.17 8.96
CA GLU A 147 -37.23 -25.10 7.81
C GLU A 147 -38.05 -24.59 6.62
N SER A 148 -39.14 -23.88 6.89
CA SER A 148 -40.00 -23.28 5.86
C SER A 148 -39.34 -22.13 5.08
N CYS A 149 -38.24 -21.56 5.58
CA CYS A 149 -37.61 -20.38 5.00
C CYS A 149 -36.19 -20.68 4.51
N LYS A 150 -35.26 -21.05 5.41
CA LYS A 150 -33.82 -21.30 5.14
C LYS A 150 -33.06 -20.26 4.30
N LYS A 151 -33.65 -19.09 4.03
CA LYS A 151 -33.02 -18.01 3.25
C LYS A 151 -32.05 -17.21 4.12
N THR A 152 -31.03 -16.67 3.47
CA THR A 152 -30.06 -15.77 4.09
C THR A 152 -30.47 -14.32 3.95
N PHE A 153 -29.96 -13.45 4.82
CA PHE A 153 -30.07 -12.00 4.72
C PHE A 153 -29.00 -11.33 5.60
N GLN A 154 -28.87 -10.02 5.47
CA GLN A 154 -28.06 -9.17 6.38
C GLN A 154 -28.88 -7.98 6.83
N GLN A 155 -28.53 -7.44 8.01
CA GLN A 155 -29.15 -6.24 8.57
C GLN A 155 -28.10 -5.33 9.21
N LEU A 156 -28.29 -4.03 9.07
CA LEU A 156 -27.56 -2.99 9.83
C LEU A 156 -28.53 -1.99 10.41
N ASN A 157 -28.28 -1.52 11.63
CA ASN A 157 -29.04 -0.44 12.21
C ASN A 157 -28.50 0.91 11.72
N CYS A 158 -29.40 1.82 11.35
CA CYS A 158 -28.98 3.16 10.97
C CYS A 158 -28.51 3.94 12.21
N PRO A 159 -27.30 4.51 12.21
CA PRO A 159 -26.80 5.23 13.39
C PRO A 159 -27.39 6.64 13.57
N HIS A 160 -28.27 7.06 12.66
CA HIS A 160 -28.89 8.39 12.61
C HIS A 160 -30.39 8.39 12.92
N CYS A 161 -31.03 7.21 12.93
CA CYS A 161 -32.47 7.05 13.15
C CYS A 161 -32.78 5.61 13.59
N SER A 162 -33.94 5.35 14.19
CA SER A 162 -34.33 4.03 14.72
C SER A 162 -34.67 2.97 13.65
N GLY A 163 -34.23 3.17 12.42
CA GLY A 163 -34.53 2.27 11.30
C GLY A 163 -33.37 1.35 10.96
N SER A 164 -33.66 0.18 10.39
CA SER A 164 -32.65 -0.78 9.94
C SER A 164 -32.63 -0.94 8.41
N ASN A 165 -31.44 -1.09 7.83
CA ASN A 165 -31.28 -1.49 6.44
C ASN A 165 -31.22 -3.01 6.36
N ILE A 166 -31.92 -3.60 5.39
CA ILE A 166 -32.02 -5.05 5.23
C ILE A 166 -31.64 -5.43 3.81
N TRP A 167 -30.70 -6.36 3.68
CA TRP A 167 -30.30 -6.96 2.41
C TRP A 167 -30.81 -8.39 2.35
N LYS A 168 -31.92 -8.59 1.63
CA LYS A 168 -32.58 -9.90 1.48
C LYS A 168 -31.72 -10.93 0.76
N ASP A 169 -30.76 -10.50 -0.05
CA ASP A 169 -29.86 -11.37 -0.80
C ASP A 169 -28.50 -11.57 -0.12
N ALA A 170 -28.32 -11.04 1.10
CA ALA A 170 -27.07 -11.10 1.85
C ALA A 170 -25.84 -10.63 1.04
N ASN A 171 -25.98 -9.51 0.33
CA ASN A 171 -24.95 -8.91 -0.52
C ASN A 171 -24.37 -7.59 0.04
N TYR A 172 -24.62 -7.27 1.32
CA TYR A 172 -23.94 -6.18 2.01
C TYR A 172 -22.46 -6.53 2.22
N ILE A 173 -21.61 -5.57 1.91
CA ILE A 173 -20.16 -5.68 2.04
C ILE A 173 -19.70 -4.73 3.16
N PRO A 174 -19.10 -5.25 4.24
CA PRO A 174 -18.60 -4.42 5.33
C PRO A 174 -17.66 -3.31 4.84
N GLY A 175 -17.83 -2.12 5.43
CA GLY A 175 -17.06 -0.93 5.12
C GLY A 175 -17.52 -0.17 3.88
N ASN A 176 -18.49 -0.66 3.11
CA ASN A 176 -19.06 0.11 2.02
C ASN A 176 -19.99 1.23 2.55
N LEU A 177 -20.11 2.29 1.75
CA LEU A 177 -21.06 3.37 1.97
C LEU A 177 -22.50 2.83 1.97
N VAL A 178 -23.22 3.03 3.07
CA VAL A 178 -24.63 2.71 3.22
C VAL A 178 -25.43 4.00 3.38
N THR A 179 -26.57 4.10 2.69
CA THR A 179 -27.55 5.16 2.90
C THR A 179 -28.72 4.59 3.69
N CYS A 180 -29.15 5.24 4.76
CA CYS A 180 -30.32 4.77 5.52
C CYS A 180 -31.59 4.79 4.65
N ALA A 181 -32.27 3.65 4.54
CA ALA A 181 -33.40 3.44 3.64
C ALA A 181 -34.64 4.30 3.93
N TYR A 182 -34.78 4.82 5.16
CA TYR A 182 -35.95 5.57 5.59
C TYR A 182 -35.93 7.01 5.07
N GLU A 183 -37.05 7.46 4.52
CA GLU A 183 -37.14 8.74 3.82
C GLU A 183 -36.79 9.96 4.69
N ASN A 184 -37.17 9.91 5.97
CA ASN A 184 -36.92 10.98 6.92
C ASN A 184 -35.48 11.00 7.45
N CYS A 185 -34.67 10.02 7.06
CA CYS A 185 -33.31 9.84 7.57
C CYS A 185 -32.29 10.09 6.46
N LYS A 186 -32.29 9.30 5.37
CA LYS A 186 -31.43 9.39 4.15
C LYS A 186 -29.94 9.75 4.35
N LYS A 187 -29.42 9.71 5.58
CA LYS A 187 -28.02 9.97 5.91
C LYS A 187 -27.19 8.73 5.60
N THR A 188 -25.93 8.98 5.24
CA THR A 188 -24.98 7.92 4.93
C THR A 188 -24.14 7.54 6.14
N PHE A 189 -23.68 6.29 6.17
CA PHE A 189 -22.75 5.79 7.17
C PHE A 189 -21.96 4.61 6.61
N GLU A 190 -20.90 4.22 7.32
CA GLU A 190 -20.10 3.03 7.03
C GLU A 190 -19.89 2.26 8.33
N GLN A 191 -19.82 0.93 8.25
CA GLN A 191 -19.67 0.06 9.41
C GLN A 191 -18.71 -1.10 9.15
N LEU A 192 -17.89 -1.43 10.16
CA LEU A 192 -16.98 -2.56 10.15
C LEU A 192 -16.93 -3.23 11.53
N ASN A 193 -16.97 -4.56 11.56
CA ASN A 193 -16.76 -5.30 12.79
C ASN A 193 -15.26 -5.38 13.11
N CYS A 194 -14.92 -5.15 14.37
CA CYS A 194 -13.57 -5.31 14.88
C CYS A 194 -13.25 -6.81 14.96
N PRO A 195 -12.20 -7.32 14.32
CA PRO A 195 -11.87 -8.75 14.38
C PRO A 195 -11.48 -9.23 15.80
N HIS A 196 -11.09 -8.31 16.69
CA HIS A 196 -10.60 -8.65 18.03
C HIS A 196 -11.70 -8.79 19.08
N CYS A 197 -12.88 -8.22 18.85
CA CYS A 197 -13.98 -8.24 19.82
C CYS A 197 -15.35 -8.38 19.19
N SER A 198 -15.40 -8.59 17.87
CA SER A 198 -16.58 -8.68 17.02
C SER A 198 -17.51 -7.45 17.00
N ARG A 199 -17.26 -6.45 17.84
CA ARG A 199 -18.09 -5.24 17.93
C ARG A 199 -17.94 -4.32 16.72
N THR A 200 -19.04 -3.66 16.35
CA THR A 200 -19.14 -2.80 15.18
C THR A 200 -18.60 -1.38 15.42
N ASN A 201 -17.64 -0.97 14.60
CA ASN A 201 -17.20 0.42 14.48
C ASN A 201 -18.07 1.12 13.43
N THR A 202 -18.61 2.29 13.77
CA THR A 202 -19.53 3.05 12.90
C THR A 202 -18.99 4.43 12.61
N TRP A 203 -18.88 4.77 11.33
CA TRP A 203 -18.55 6.12 10.85
C TRP A 203 -19.82 6.82 10.38
N LYS A 204 -20.42 7.62 11.27
CA LYS A 204 -21.68 8.35 11.00
C LYS A 204 -21.58 9.34 9.84
N ASN A 205 -20.40 9.83 9.52
CA ASN A 205 -20.19 10.80 8.44
C ASN A 205 -19.59 10.15 7.17
N ALA A 206 -19.61 8.82 7.08
CA ALA A 206 -19.09 8.08 5.93
C ALA A 206 -17.67 8.53 5.51
N ASN A 207 -16.77 8.62 6.49
CA ASN A 207 -15.39 9.04 6.33
C ASN A 207 -14.40 7.90 6.59
N TYR A 208 -14.85 6.65 6.49
CA TYR A 208 -13.97 5.50 6.56
C TYR A 208 -13.02 5.52 5.35
N ASN A 209 -11.74 5.25 5.61
CA ASN A 209 -10.72 5.16 4.58
C ASN A 209 -10.20 3.73 4.54
N HIS A 210 -10.63 2.98 3.53
CA HIS A 210 -10.18 1.61 3.28
C HIS A 210 -8.65 1.49 3.38
N GLY A 211 -8.19 0.47 4.10
CA GLY A 211 -6.77 0.14 4.25
C GLY A 211 -5.98 1.05 5.19
N LYS A 212 -6.58 2.11 5.77
CA LYS A 212 -5.96 2.82 6.89
C LYS A 212 -6.08 2.01 8.17
N VAL A 213 -5.11 2.22 9.08
CA VAL A 213 -5.15 1.67 10.43
C VAL A 213 -6.36 2.24 11.16
N ILE A 214 -7.20 1.35 11.67
CA ILE A 214 -8.39 1.64 12.47
C ILE A 214 -8.06 1.23 13.89
N THR A 215 -8.36 2.08 14.86
CA THR A 215 -8.37 1.71 16.28
C THR A 215 -9.80 1.42 16.70
N CYS A 216 -10.05 0.24 17.27
CA CYS A 216 -11.37 -0.11 17.78
C CYS A 216 -11.84 0.94 18.81
N CYS A 217 -13.04 1.50 18.62
CA CYS A 217 -13.53 2.59 19.46
C CYS A 217 -13.84 2.17 20.90
N TYR A 218 -14.12 0.88 21.14
CA TYR A 218 -14.49 0.35 22.45
C TYR A 218 -13.30 0.30 23.42
N GLU A 219 -13.49 0.87 24.61
CA GLU A 219 -12.47 0.98 25.67
C GLU A 219 -11.84 -0.34 26.09
N ASN A 220 -12.62 -1.41 26.13
CA ASN A 220 -12.15 -2.74 26.51
C ASN A 220 -11.38 -3.46 25.40
N CYS A 221 -11.35 -2.93 24.17
CA CYS A 221 -10.62 -3.51 23.06
C CYS A 221 -9.41 -2.67 22.68
N LYS A 222 -9.63 -1.43 22.19
CA LYS A 222 -8.60 -0.48 21.68
C LYS A 222 -7.52 -1.05 20.74
N LYS A 223 -7.64 -2.30 20.28
CA LYS A 223 -6.73 -2.91 19.33
C LYS A 223 -6.91 -2.30 17.94
N THR A 224 -5.82 -2.27 17.18
CA THR A 224 -5.82 -1.77 15.82
C THR A 224 -6.12 -2.88 14.83
N PHE A 225 -6.67 -2.54 13.67
CA PHE A 225 -6.83 -3.45 12.54
C PHE A 225 -6.91 -2.65 11.22
N GLN A 226 -6.81 -3.34 10.09
CA GLN A 226 -7.04 -2.76 8.76
C GLN A 226 -7.99 -3.65 7.97
N GLN A 227 -8.77 -3.06 7.07
CA GLN A 227 -9.67 -3.78 6.18
C GLN A 227 -9.58 -3.25 4.75
N LEU A 228 -9.65 -4.15 3.77
CA LEU A 228 -9.77 -3.83 2.34
C LEU A 228 -10.68 -4.82 1.62
N ASN A 229 -11.57 -4.29 0.79
CA ASN A 229 -12.39 -5.12 -0.10
C ASN A 229 -11.61 -5.54 -1.34
N CYS A 230 -11.65 -6.84 -1.67
CA CYS A 230 -11.07 -7.33 -2.90
C CYS A 230 -11.90 -6.86 -4.11
N PRO A 231 -11.32 -6.21 -5.14
CA PRO A 231 -12.06 -5.77 -6.33
C PRO A 231 -12.63 -6.90 -7.19
N HIS A 232 -12.22 -8.14 -6.95
CA HIS A 232 -12.60 -9.29 -7.79
C HIS A 232 -13.81 -10.04 -7.25
N CYS A 233 -13.93 -10.15 -5.93
CA CYS A 233 -15.02 -10.88 -5.27
C CYS A 233 -15.78 -10.04 -4.24
N LEU A 234 -15.37 -8.79 -4.04
CA LEU A 234 -15.94 -7.83 -3.10
C LEU A 234 -15.91 -8.28 -1.63
N ARG A 235 -15.11 -9.29 -1.29
CA ARG A 235 -14.95 -9.76 0.08
C ARG A 235 -13.85 -8.99 0.84
N SER A 236 -14.06 -8.84 2.14
CA SER A 236 -13.16 -8.14 3.07
C SER A 236 -11.90 -8.94 3.39
N ASN A 237 -10.73 -8.34 3.16
CA ASN A 237 -9.45 -8.80 3.66
C ASN A 237 -9.16 -7.98 4.93
N VAL A 238 -8.97 -8.65 6.07
CA VAL A 238 -8.78 -8.01 7.36
C VAL A 238 -7.41 -8.36 7.92
N TRP A 239 -6.63 -7.35 8.29
CA TRP A 239 -5.35 -7.51 8.97
C TRP A 239 -5.52 -7.13 10.43
N GLU A 240 -5.61 -8.13 11.30
CA GLU A 240 -5.79 -7.97 12.74
C GLU A 240 -4.64 -7.21 13.40
N ASN A 241 -3.43 -7.32 12.88
CA ASN A 241 -2.24 -6.65 13.43
C ASN A 241 -1.95 -5.29 12.77
N ALA A 242 -2.86 -4.81 11.91
CA ALA A 242 -2.71 -3.55 11.19
C ALA A 242 -1.32 -3.38 10.50
N ASN A 243 -0.84 -4.45 9.87
CA ASN A 243 0.46 -4.52 9.18
C ASN A 243 0.34 -4.44 7.65
N TYR A 244 -0.81 -4.00 7.13
CA TYR A 244 -0.98 -3.73 5.71
C TYR A 244 -0.36 -2.38 5.33
N ASN A 245 0.60 -2.43 4.40
CA ASN A 245 1.19 -1.24 3.78
C ASN A 245 0.42 -0.93 2.50
N THR A 246 -0.08 0.30 2.37
CA THR A 246 -0.68 0.74 1.11
C THR A 246 0.28 0.54 -0.06
N GLY A 247 -0.24 0.27 -1.26
CA GLY A 247 0.53 0.04 -2.48
C GLY A 247 1.14 -1.36 -2.59
N GLN A 248 1.22 -2.14 -1.50
CA GLN A 248 1.70 -3.50 -1.58
C GLN A 248 0.72 -4.40 -2.32
N THR A 249 1.24 -5.42 -3.00
CA THR A 249 0.41 -6.43 -3.66
C THR A 249 -0.22 -7.36 -2.64
N VAL A 250 -1.54 -7.35 -2.59
CA VAL A 250 -2.35 -8.24 -1.75
C VAL A 250 -2.89 -9.36 -2.61
N THR A 251 -2.77 -10.59 -2.13
CA THR A 251 -3.53 -11.73 -2.68
C THR A 251 -4.79 -11.88 -1.83
N CYS A 252 -5.96 -11.91 -2.45
CA CYS A 252 -7.22 -12.09 -1.72
C CYS A 252 -7.18 -13.35 -0.84
N PHE A 253 -7.59 -13.23 0.42
CA PHE A 253 -7.48 -14.32 1.41
C PHE A 253 -8.37 -15.52 1.08
N TYR A 254 -9.51 -15.28 0.42
CA TYR A 254 -10.49 -16.30 0.10
C TYR A 254 -10.03 -17.23 -1.04
N GLU A 255 -10.07 -18.53 -0.77
CA GLU A 255 -9.76 -19.63 -1.70
C GLU A 255 -10.51 -19.54 -3.04
N SER A 256 -11.77 -19.13 -3.01
CA SER A 256 -12.57 -18.98 -4.24
C SER A 256 -12.13 -17.83 -5.15
N CYS A 257 -11.28 -16.91 -4.66
CA CYS A 257 -10.83 -15.75 -5.43
C CYS A 257 -9.33 -15.81 -5.73
N LYS A 258 -8.47 -15.79 -4.71
CA LYS A 258 -6.99 -15.76 -4.81
C LYS A 258 -6.37 -14.79 -5.83
N LYS A 259 -7.14 -13.83 -6.35
CA LYS A 259 -6.64 -12.81 -7.27
C LYS A 259 -5.86 -11.73 -6.52
N LYS A 260 -4.83 -11.22 -7.19
CA LYS A 260 -3.98 -10.14 -6.67
C LYS A 260 -4.62 -8.78 -6.94
N PHE A 261 -4.38 -7.82 -6.06
CA PHE A 261 -4.77 -6.41 -6.21
C PHE A 261 -3.85 -5.51 -5.38
N GLN A 262 -3.91 -4.19 -5.62
CA GLN A 262 -3.19 -3.19 -4.84
C GLN A 262 -4.10 -1.98 -4.57
N GLN A 263 -3.91 -1.30 -3.44
CA GLN A 263 -4.58 -0.02 -3.15
C GLN A 263 -3.61 1.02 -2.62
N LEU A 264 -3.67 2.24 -3.17
CA LEU A 264 -3.03 3.42 -2.61
C LEU A 264 -4.06 4.40 -2.07
N ASN A 265 -3.69 5.11 -1.02
CA ASN A 265 -4.49 6.22 -0.50
C ASN A 265 -3.92 7.54 -1.03
N CYS A 266 -4.80 8.42 -1.48
CA CYS A 266 -4.39 9.75 -1.93
C CYS A 266 -3.96 10.59 -0.73
N PRO A 267 -2.74 11.16 -0.71
CA PRO A 267 -2.28 11.97 0.42
C PRO A 267 -2.92 13.37 0.49
N HIS A 268 -3.68 13.75 -0.54
CA HIS A 268 -4.30 15.07 -0.68
C HIS A 268 -5.80 15.09 -0.36
N CYS A 269 -6.42 13.92 -0.18
CA CYS A 269 -7.85 13.77 0.07
C CYS A 269 -8.16 12.43 0.74
N SER A 270 -9.43 12.18 1.07
CA SER A 270 -9.88 10.89 1.62
C SER A 270 -10.04 9.78 0.55
N GLY A 271 -9.69 10.06 -0.71
CA GLY A 271 -9.83 9.09 -1.79
C GLY A 271 -8.75 8.01 -1.77
N SER A 272 -9.07 6.86 -2.37
CA SER A 272 -8.10 5.80 -2.68
C SER A 272 -8.15 5.41 -4.16
N ILE A 273 -7.12 4.73 -4.63
CA ILE A 273 -7.01 4.18 -5.98
C ILE A 273 -6.76 2.69 -5.86
N LEU A 274 -7.54 1.90 -6.59
CA LEU A 274 -7.52 0.45 -6.56
C LEU A 274 -7.05 -0.10 -7.91
N TRP A 275 -5.97 -0.87 -7.91
CA TRP A 275 -5.47 -1.58 -9.09
C TRP A 275 -5.91 -3.03 -9.00
N LYS A 276 -6.94 -3.36 -9.80
CA LYS A 276 -7.52 -4.70 -9.86
C LYS A 276 -6.50 -5.75 -10.31
N ASP A 277 -5.57 -5.39 -11.20
CA ASP A 277 -4.59 -6.34 -11.75
C ASP A 277 -3.22 -6.29 -11.04
N ALA A 278 -3.11 -5.56 -9.92
CA ALA A 278 -1.87 -5.39 -9.15
C ALA A 278 -0.65 -4.98 -10.01
N ASN A 279 -0.86 -4.04 -10.94
CA ASN A 279 0.16 -3.53 -11.87
C ASN A 279 0.69 -2.13 -11.49
N TYR A 280 0.45 -1.67 -10.26
CA TYR A 280 1.11 -0.48 -9.72
C TYR A 280 2.57 -0.83 -9.35
N ASN A 281 3.50 -0.06 -9.90
CA ASN A 281 4.91 -0.16 -9.55
C ASN A 281 5.27 0.99 -8.60
N GLU A 282 5.83 0.64 -7.45
CA GLU A 282 6.25 1.61 -6.45
C GLU A 282 7.21 2.66 -7.02
N GLY A 283 7.10 3.88 -6.51
CA GLY A 283 7.88 5.04 -6.93
C GLY A 283 7.42 5.68 -8.25
N LYS A 284 6.46 5.10 -8.98
CA LYS A 284 5.85 5.78 -10.13
C LYS A 284 4.97 6.94 -9.68
N ILE A 285 4.89 7.97 -10.52
CA ILE A 285 3.96 9.08 -10.33
C ILE A 285 2.54 8.56 -10.54
N VAL A 286 1.69 8.81 -9.55
CA VAL A 286 0.28 8.45 -9.55
C VAL A 286 -0.55 9.73 -9.51
N ILE A 287 -1.65 9.76 -10.26
CA ILE A 287 -2.64 10.85 -10.23
C ILE A 287 -3.86 10.35 -9.47
N CYS A 288 -4.30 11.13 -8.48
CA CYS A 288 -5.57 10.87 -7.79
C CYS A 288 -6.74 11.03 -8.76
N ILE A 289 -7.54 9.97 -8.94
CA ILE A 289 -8.64 9.91 -9.90
C ILE A 289 -9.90 10.67 -9.44
N HIS A 290 -9.99 10.98 -8.14
CA HIS A 290 -11.14 11.67 -7.56
C HIS A 290 -11.22 13.12 -8.06
N GLU A 291 -12.39 13.56 -8.52
CA GLU A 291 -12.57 14.85 -9.20
C GLU A 291 -12.04 16.04 -8.41
N ASN A 292 -12.23 16.02 -7.09
CA ASN A 292 -11.81 17.09 -6.17
C ASN A 292 -10.34 17.00 -5.75
N CYS A 293 -9.58 16.03 -6.26
CA CYS A 293 -8.28 15.65 -5.72
C CYS A 293 -7.19 15.42 -6.77
N LYS A 294 -7.42 15.72 -8.07
CA LYS A 294 -6.58 15.49 -9.28
C LYS A 294 -5.09 15.96 -9.20
N LYS A 295 -4.40 15.64 -8.12
CA LYS A 295 -3.04 15.96 -7.76
C LYS A 295 -2.21 14.69 -7.86
N THR A 296 -0.95 14.88 -8.23
CA THR A 296 0.02 13.79 -8.32
C THR A 296 0.61 13.47 -6.96
N PHE A 297 1.05 12.22 -6.79
CA PHE A 297 1.92 11.82 -5.68
C PHE A 297 2.80 10.63 -6.10
N GLN A 298 3.79 10.31 -5.29
CA GLN A 298 4.59 9.09 -5.41
C GLN A 298 4.63 8.39 -4.06
N GLN A 299 4.62 7.06 -4.07
CA GLN A 299 4.78 6.26 -2.87
C GLN A 299 5.82 5.17 -3.08
N LEU A 300 6.70 5.00 -2.10
CA LEU A 300 7.73 3.96 -2.08
C LEU A 300 7.76 3.29 -0.71
N ASN A 301 7.58 1.97 -0.66
CA ASN A 301 7.57 1.25 0.61
C ASN A 301 8.99 1.11 1.15
N CYS A 302 9.12 1.15 2.47
CA CYS A 302 10.39 0.95 3.14
C CYS A 302 10.69 -0.55 3.26
N PRO A 303 11.86 -1.03 2.80
CA PRO A 303 12.21 -2.45 2.89
C PRO A 303 12.64 -2.90 4.29
N HIS A 304 12.77 -1.95 5.23
CA HIS A 304 13.26 -2.18 6.59
C HIS A 304 12.17 -2.12 7.66
N CYS A 305 10.97 -1.65 7.32
CA CYS A 305 9.88 -1.39 8.26
C CYS A 305 8.54 -1.32 7.53
N SER A 306 7.44 -1.43 8.27
CA SER A 306 6.06 -1.35 7.73
C SER A 306 5.61 0.08 7.37
N GLY A 307 6.53 0.93 6.95
CA GLY A 307 6.26 2.32 6.59
C GLY A 307 6.42 2.55 5.09
N SER A 308 5.87 3.65 4.61
CA SER A 308 6.06 4.10 3.22
C SER A 308 6.48 5.56 3.20
N ASN A 309 7.37 5.92 2.27
CA ASN A 309 7.63 7.31 1.93
C ASN A 309 6.57 7.77 0.94
N ILE A 310 5.88 8.86 1.26
CA ILE A 310 4.85 9.45 0.40
C ILE A 310 5.27 10.87 0.06
N TRP A 311 5.51 11.13 -1.21
CA TRP A 311 5.79 12.47 -1.72
C TRP A 311 4.54 13.05 -2.37
N LYS A 312 4.08 14.18 -1.87
CA LYS A 312 2.94 14.96 -2.40
C LYS A 312 3.19 15.56 -3.79
N SER A 313 4.42 15.45 -4.29
CA SER A 313 4.88 15.89 -5.61
C SER A 313 5.85 14.86 -6.18
N ALA A 314 6.14 14.92 -7.48
CA ALA A 314 7.03 13.99 -8.19
C ALA A 314 8.52 14.22 -7.82
N ASN A 315 8.92 13.80 -6.61
CA ASN A 315 10.24 14.07 -6.02
C ASN A 315 11.17 12.85 -5.95
N TYR A 316 10.68 11.66 -6.32
CA TYR A 316 11.43 10.41 -6.31
C TYR A 316 11.76 9.95 -7.73
N ASN A 317 13.01 9.53 -7.93
CA ASN A 317 13.46 8.83 -9.13
C ASN A 317 14.05 7.51 -8.72
N SER A 318 13.75 6.50 -9.52
CA SER A 318 14.35 5.18 -9.37
C SER A 318 15.88 5.28 -9.28
N GLY A 319 16.48 4.56 -8.35
CA GLY A 319 17.92 4.53 -8.09
C GLY A 319 18.43 5.65 -7.19
N LYS A 320 17.60 6.61 -6.79
CA LYS A 320 18.00 7.60 -5.78
C LYS A 320 18.07 6.95 -4.40
N VAL A 321 19.08 7.31 -3.60
CA VAL A 321 19.13 7.00 -2.16
C VAL A 321 17.92 7.64 -1.47
N VAL A 322 17.13 6.83 -0.79
CA VAL A 322 15.97 7.25 -0.01
C VAL A 322 16.18 6.83 1.43
N SER A 323 15.98 7.77 2.36
CA SER A 323 15.85 7.47 3.79
C SER A 323 14.40 7.17 4.14
N CYS A 324 14.16 6.13 4.92
CA CYS A 324 12.84 5.87 5.47
C CYS A 324 12.39 6.99 6.41
N SER A 325 11.26 7.63 6.10
CA SER A 325 10.72 8.78 6.85
C SER A 325 10.25 8.46 8.26
N TYR A 326 10.07 7.17 8.59
CA TYR A 326 9.62 6.75 9.92
C TYR A 326 10.77 6.85 10.94
N GLU A 327 10.49 7.52 12.06
CA GLU A 327 11.47 7.84 13.11
C GLU A 327 12.19 6.60 13.66
N SER A 328 11.46 5.50 13.80
CA SER A 328 11.99 4.21 14.27
C SER A 328 12.82 3.44 13.23
N CYS A 329 12.77 3.86 11.97
CA CYS A 329 13.31 3.12 10.85
C CYS A 329 14.55 3.77 10.27
N LYS A 330 14.52 5.07 9.91
CA LYS A 330 15.61 5.98 9.41
C LYS A 330 16.74 5.42 8.52
N LYS A 331 16.67 4.14 8.13
CA LYS A 331 17.63 3.46 7.28
C LYS A 331 17.46 3.93 5.85
N THR A 332 18.57 3.98 5.13
CA THR A 332 18.60 4.29 3.70
C THR A 332 18.39 3.03 2.88
N PHE A 333 17.87 3.21 1.68
CA PHE A 333 17.79 2.18 0.65
C PHE A 333 17.76 2.82 -0.73
N GLU A 334 17.99 2.00 -1.76
CA GLU A 334 17.82 2.37 -3.15
C GLU A 334 16.96 1.32 -3.85
N GLN A 335 16.15 1.75 -4.82
CA GLN A 335 15.31 0.86 -5.60
C GLN A 335 15.41 1.19 -7.09
N LEU A 336 15.68 0.17 -7.92
CA LEU A 336 15.59 0.24 -9.36
C LEU A 336 14.40 -0.56 -9.88
N ASN A 337 13.77 -0.11 -10.95
CA ASN A 337 12.78 -0.90 -11.66
C ASN A 337 13.45 -1.57 -12.87
N CYS A 338 13.34 -2.90 -12.97
CA CYS A 338 13.83 -3.65 -14.12
C CYS A 338 13.00 -3.26 -15.36
N PRO A 339 13.62 -2.76 -16.45
CA PRO A 339 12.89 -2.33 -17.64
C PRO A 339 12.17 -3.49 -18.35
N HIS A 340 12.73 -4.70 -18.25
CA HIS A 340 12.26 -5.89 -18.96
C HIS A 340 11.04 -6.56 -18.34
N CYS A 341 10.85 -6.45 -17.01
CA CYS A 341 9.75 -7.12 -16.29
C CYS A 341 9.02 -6.22 -15.30
N SER A 342 9.32 -4.91 -15.31
CA SER A 342 8.71 -3.92 -14.42
C SER A 342 8.84 -4.19 -12.92
N SER A 343 9.64 -5.18 -12.52
CA SER A 343 9.80 -5.59 -11.12
C SER A 343 10.92 -4.79 -10.45
N SER A 344 10.80 -4.56 -9.15
CA SER A 344 11.73 -3.72 -8.38
C SER A 344 12.91 -4.50 -7.80
N ILE A 345 14.13 -3.98 -7.93
CA ILE A 345 15.33 -4.47 -7.27
C ILE A 345 15.68 -3.49 -6.16
N ILE A 346 15.87 -3.99 -4.93
CA ILE A 346 16.07 -3.15 -3.74
C ILE A 346 17.44 -3.42 -3.13
N TRP A 347 18.22 -2.36 -2.96
CA TRP A 347 19.46 -2.37 -2.20
C TRP A 347 19.21 -1.80 -0.80
N LYS A 348 19.06 -2.70 0.18
CA LYS A 348 18.78 -2.36 1.58
C LYS A 348 19.84 -1.47 2.24
N ASN A 349 21.06 -1.46 1.73
CA ASN A 349 22.15 -0.66 2.29
C ASN A 349 22.51 0.55 1.41
N ALA A 350 21.67 0.90 0.42
CA ALA A 350 21.90 2.00 -0.51
C ALA A 350 23.32 2.00 -1.12
N ASN A 351 23.73 0.82 -1.59
CA ASN A 351 25.07 0.56 -2.15
C ASN A 351 25.03 0.22 -3.65
N TYR A 352 23.98 0.67 -4.36
CA TYR A 352 23.92 0.56 -5.81
C TYR A 352 25.00 1.46 -6.44
N ASN A 353 25.84 0.87 -7.27
CA ASN A 353 26.82 1.62 -8.04
C ASN A 353 26.20 1.99 -9.39
N HIS A 354 25.78 3.24 -9.53
CA HIS A 354 25.24 3.79 -10.77
C HIS A 354 26.11 3.44 -11.99
N GLY A 355 25.48 3.04 -13.09
CA GLY A 355 26.16 2.67 -14.33
C GLY A 355 26.77 1.26 -14.32
N LYS A 356 26.73 0.51 -13.21
CA LYS A 356 27.06 -0.92 -13.25
C LYS A 356 25.93 -1.73 -13.89
N VAL A 357 26.34 -2.81 -14.56
CA VAL A 357 25.42 -3.82 -15.09
C VAL A 357 24.68 -4.45 -13.91
N VAL A 358 23.35 -4.42 -13.98
CA VAL A 358 22.44 -5.06 -13.04
C VAL A 358 21.73 -6.19 -13.76
N THR A 359 21.71 -7.37 -13.16
CA THR A 359 20.89 -8.49 -13.64
C THR A 359 19.59 -8.51 -12.86
N CYS A 360 18.45 -8.60 -13.54
CA CYS A 360 17.16 -8.72 -12.85
C CYS A 360 17.09 -10.07 -12.11
N CYS A 361 16.86 -10.03 -10.80
CA CYS A 361 16.86 -11.20 -9.91
C CYS A 361 15.63 -12.11 -10.04
N TYR A 362 14.68 -11.73 -10.88
CA TYR A 362 13.46 -12.50 -11.12
C TYR A 362 13.72 -13.57 -12.17
N GLU A 363 13.42 -14.82 -11.83
CA GLU A 363 13.58 -16.01 -12.68
C GLU A 363 12.98 -15.85 -14.07
N SER A 364 11.82 -15.22 -14.16
CA SER A 364 11.11 -14.95 -15.42
C SER A 364 11.77 -13.89 -16.30
N CYS A 365 12.75 -13.14 -15.79
CA CYS A 365 13.35 -12.02 -16.48
C CYS A 365 14.82 -12.26 -16.79
N LYS A 366 15.68 -12.44 -15.77
CA LYS A 366 17.14 -12.67 -15.85
C LYS A 366 17.96 -11.81 -16.83
N LYS A 367 17.36 -10.79 -17.46
CA LYS A 367 18.01 -9.87 -18.38
C LYS A 367 18.83 -8.84 -17.61
N THR A 368 19.89 -8.37 -18.25
CA THR A 368 20.75 -7.32 -17.71
C THR A 368 20.27 -5.95 -18.15
N PHE A 369 20.61 -4.91 -17.40
CA PHE A 369 20.42 -3.52 -17.78
C PHE A 369 21.43 -2.63 -17.03
N GLN A 370 21.56 -1.37 -17.43
CA GLN A 370 22.29 -0.36 -16.68
C GLN A 370 21.40 0.87 -16.50
N GLN A 371 21.55 1.56 -15.37
CA GLN A 371 20.89 2.84 -15.15
C GLN A 371 21.88 3.90 -14.65
N LEU A 372 21.73 5.12 -15.19
CA LEU A 372 22.35 6.32 -14.67
C LEU A 372 21.32 7.40 -14.38
N ASN A 373 21.53 8.13 -13.29
CA ASN A 373 20.72 9.30 -12.98
C ASN A 373 21.34 10.55 -13.60
N CYS A 374 20.51 11.41 -14.19
CA CYS A 374 20.95 12.69 -14.71
C CYS A 374 21.29 13.63 -13.55
N PRO A 375 22.48 14.23 -13.49
CA PRO A 375 22.85 15.11 -12.39
C PRO A 375 22.22 16.52 -12.49
N HIS A 376 21.53 16.81 -13.60
CA HIS A 376 20.94 18.11 -13.91
C HIS A 376 19.42 18.16 -13.77
N CYS A 377 18.77 17.02 -13.59
CA CYS A 377 17.31 16.91 -13.54
C CYS A 377 16.88 15.64 -12.82
N LEU A 378 15.57 15.45 -12.69
CA LEU A 378 14.98 14.25 -12.11
C LEU A 378 14.94 13.05 -13.09
N GLY A 379 15.59 13.15 -14.25
CA GLY A 379 15.61 12.07 -15.22
C GLY A 379 16.59 10.94 -14.87
N SER A 380 16.31 9.73 -15.33
CA SER A 380 17.30 8.65 -15.45
C SER A 380 17.37 8.10 -16.87
N ILE A 381 18.52 7.55 -17.23
CA ILE A 381 18.78 6.89 -18.51
C ILE A 381 18.96 5.40 -18.20
N ILE A 382 18.24 4.57 -18.95
CA ILE A 382 18.27 3.12 -18.81
C ILE A 382 18.75 2.52 -20.12
N TRP A 383 19.78 1.67 -20.06
CA TRP A 383 20.26 0.87 -21.18
C TRP A 383 19.83 -0.58 -20.98
N GLU A 384 18.85 -1.02 -21.75
CA GLU A 384 18.28 -2.38 -21.66
C GLU A 384 19.28 -3.49 -22.03
N ASN A 385 20.30 -3.17 -22.82
CA ASN A 385 21.34 -4.13 -23.24
C ASN A 385 22.66 -3.94 -22.48
N ALA A 386 22.66 -3.13 -21.41
CA ALA A 386 23.82 -2.91 -20.56
C ALA A 386 25.12 -2.56 -21.34
N ASN A 387 25.01 -1.66 -22.32
CA ASN A 387 26.10 -1.25 -23.22
C ASN A 387 26.72 0.13 -22.88
N TYR A 388 26.43 0.68 -21.71
CA TYR A 388 27.09 1.89 -21.21
C TYR A 388 28.50 1.56 -20.69
N ASN A 389 29.48 2.30 -21.21
CA ASN A 389 30.86 2.26 -20.74
C ASN A 389 31.13 3.50 -19.89
N GLN A 390 31.69 3.30 -18.70
CA GLN A 390 32.01 4.38 -17.77
C GLN A 390 32.97 5.40 -18.41
N GLY A 391 32.87 6.66 -17.98
CA GLY A 391 33.68 7.77 -18.49
C GLY A 391 33.22 8.33 -19.83
N LYS A 392 32.31 7.67 -20.57
CA LYS A 392 31.76 8.23 -21.81
C LYS A 392 30.86 9.42 -21.54
N ILE A 393 30.89 10.38 -22.47
CA ILE A 393 29.97 11.52 -22.47
C ILE A 393 28.56 10.99 -22.77
N VAL A 394 27.63 11.27 -21.86
CA VAL A 394 26.22 10.89 -21.96
C VAL A 394 25.39 12.16 -21.99
N THR A 395 24.37 12.22 -22.86
CA THR A 395 23.41 13.32 -22.91
C THR A 395 22.10 12.90 -22.25
N CYS A 396 21.56 13.72 -21.35
CA CYS A 396 20.25 13.49 -20.78
C CYS A 396 19.14 13.63 -21.83
N CYS A 397 18.33 12.58 -22.01
CA CYS A 397 17.32 12.50 -23.07
C CYS A 397 16.06 13.35 -22.83
N TYR A 398 15.91 13.95 -21.64
CA TYR A 398 14.72 14.72 -21.27
C TYR A 398 14.78 16.12 -21.86
N ALA A 399 13.69 16.58 -22.47
CA ALA A 399 13.60 17.85 -23.19
C ALA A 399 14.08 19.05 -22.34
N VAL A 400 13.78 19.05 -21.04
CA VAL A 400 14.15 20.09 -20.08
C VAL A 400 15.62 20.04 -19.62
N CYS A 401 16.38 19.01 -20.00
CA CYS A 401 17.62 18.63 -19.34
C CYS A 401 18.75 18.22 -20.29
N LYS A 402 18.67 18.51 -21.61
CA LYS A 402 19.61 18.11 -22.70
C LYS A 402 21.09 18.54 -22.53
N LYS A 403 21.65 18.35 -21.34
CA LYS A 403 23.01 18.62 -20.90
C LYS A 403 23.76 17.30 -20.86
N THR A 404 25.03 17.38 -21.19
CA THR A 404 25.97 16.25 -21.17
C THR A 404 26.57 16.05 -19.78
N PHE A 405 26.90 14.82 -19.42
CA PHE A 405 27.66 14.50 -18.22
C PHE A 405 28.52 13.25 -18.45
N GLN A 406 29.45 12.97 -17.53
CA GLN A 406 30.19 11.71 -17.49
C GLN A 406 30.10 11.10 -16.10
N GLN A 407 30.11 9.77 -16.03
CA GLN A 407 30.08 9.02 -14.78
C GLN A 407 31.13 7.91 -14.78
N LEU A 408 31.83 7.76 -13.65
CA LEU A 408 32.85 6.73 -13.46
C LEU A 408 32.75 6.18 -12.04
N ASN A 409 32.92 4.87 -11.86
CA ASN A 409 32.98 4.28 -10.52
C ASN A 409 34.41 4.26 -9.99
N CYS A 410 34.63 4.83 -8.81
CA CYS A 410 35.95 4.83 -8.18
C CYS A 410 36.47 3.39 -8.04
N PRO A 411 37.72 3.09 -8.45
CA PRO A 411 38.26 1.73 -8.33
C PRO A 411 38.67 1.36 -6.90
N HIS A 412 38.67 2.31 -5.96
CA HIS A 412 39.10 2.11 -4.58
C HIS A 412 37.94 2.07 -3.58
N CYS A 413 36.74 2.52 -3.95
CA CYS A 413 35.56 2.52 -3.08
C CYS A 413 34.28 2.28 -3.89
N SER A 414 33.13 2.12 -3.23
CA SER A 414 31.82 1.99 -3.88
C SER A 414 31.24 3.33 -4.37
N GLY A 415 32.06 4.37 -4.47
CA GLY A 415 31.63 5.71 -4.84
C GLY A 415 31.56 5.92 -6.36
N SER A 416 30.51 6.58 -6.84
CA SER A 416 30.41 7.04 -8.22
C SER A 416 30.80 8.51 -8.35
N ILE A 417 31.70 8.83 -9.28
CA ILE A 417 32.16 10.19 -9.57
C ILE A 417 31.40 10.71 -10.80
N MET A 418 30.84 11.91 -10.68
CA MET A 418 29.99 12.53 -11.70
C MET A 418 30.59 13.87 -12.13
N TRP A 419 30.86 14.02 -13.44
CA TRP A 419 31.28 15.29 -14.03
C TRP A 419 30.10 15.93 -14.76
N LYS A 420 29.48 16.93 -14.12
CA LYS A 420 28.32 17.67 -14.65
C LYS A 420 28.59 18.37 -15.98
N ASN A 421 29.82 18.78 -16.23
CA ASN A 421 30.20 19.49 -17.46
C ASN A 421 30.83 18.57 -18.52
N ALA A 422 30.82 17.24 -18.30
CA ALA A 422 31.43 16.27 -19.21
C ALA A 422 32.88 16.60 -19.62
N ASN A 423 33.70 17.01 -18.64
CA ASN A 423 35.08 17.47 -18.85
C ASN A 423 36.15 16.48 -18.32
N TYR A 424 35.77 15.21 -18.08
CA TYR A 424 36.72 14.14 -17.80
C TYR A 424 37.36 13.67 -19.10
N ASN A 425 38.69 13.74 -19.17
CA ASN A 425 39.46 13.19 -20.28
C ASN A 425 40.06 11.85 -19.87
N GLU A 426 39.80 10.83 -20.67
CA GLU A 426 40.39 9.51 -20.49
C GLU A 426 41.93 9.59 -20.46
N GLY A 427 42.56 8.73 -19.66
CA GLY A 427 44.00 8.72 -19.45
C GLY A 427 44.52 9.79 -18.49
N LYS A 428 43.74 10.85 -18.18
CA LYS A 428 44.13 11.81 -17.14
C LYS A 428 43.89 11.25 -15.75
N VAL A 429 44.75 11.68 -14.82
CA VAL A 429 44.63 11.34 -13.40
C VAL A 429 43.36 11.97 -12.85
N GLY A 430 42.42 11.13 -12.43
CA GLY A 430 41.26 11.51 -11.64
C GLY A 430 41.51 11.24 -10.17
N THR A 431 40.97 12.06 -9.29
CA THR A 431 41.01 11.83 -7.84
C THR A 431 39.60 11.55 -7.34
N CYS A 432 39.46 10.53 -6.50
CA CYS A 432 38.18 10.23 -5.88
C CYS A 432 37.72 11.41 -5.00
N ILE A 433 36.51 11.90 -5.22
CA ILE A 433 35.97 13.08 -4.50
C ILE A 433 35.58 12.75 -3.05
N TYR A 434 35.27 11.50 -2.75
CA TYR A 434 34.84 11.06 -1.42
C TYR A 434 35.98 11.17 -0.41
N ASP A 435 35.70 11.81 0.74
CA ASP A 435 36.69 12.09 1.78
C ASP A 435 37.31 10.82 2.38
N SER A 436 36.55 9.74 2.45
CA SER A 436 37.02 8.43 2.91
C SER A 436 37.99 7.74 1.95
N CYS A 437 38.16 8.25 0.73
CA CYS A 437 39.01 7.63 -0.28
C CYS A 437 40.15 8.56 -0.72
N LYS A 438 39.83 9.70 -1.37
CA LYS A 438 40.81 10.66 -1.95
C LYS A 438 41.96 10.06 -2.78
N LYS A 439 41.88 8.81 -3.23
CA LYS A 439 42.93 8.14 -4.01
C LYS A 439 42.85 8.52 -5.49
N ALA A 440 44.02 8.62 -6.13
CA ALA A 440 44.16 8.89 -7.55
C ALA A 440 43.96 7.63 -8.40
N PHE A 441 43.38 7.76 -9.58
CA PHE A 441 43.20 6.68 -10.55
C PHE A 441 43.28 7.22 -11.99
N GLN A 442 43.39 6.32 -12.95
CA GLN A 442 43.23 6.63 -14.38
C GLN A 442 42.35 5.57 -15.03
N GLN A 443 41.54 5.97 -16.01
CA GLN A 443 40.78 5.05 -16.86
C GLN A 443 41.08 5.35 -18.34
N LEU A 444 41.19 4.29 -19.14
CA LEU A 444 41.12 4.37 -20.60
C LEU A 444 40.06 3.40 -21.12
N ASN A 445 39.28 3.82 -22.12
CA ASN A 445 38.40 2.90 -22.83
C ASN A 445 39.15 2.19 -23.96
N CYS A 446 38.88 0.90 -24.10
CA CYS A 446 39.42 0.12 -25.20
C CYS A 446 38.76 0.53 -26.52
N PRO A 447 39.51 0.93 -27.55
CA PRO A 447 38.91 1.32 -28.83
C PRO A 447 38.41 0.14 -29.67
N HIS A 448 38.74 -1.08 -29.25
CA HIS A 448 38.43 -2.33 -29.96
C HIS A 448 37.23 -3.08 -29.36
N CYS A 449 36.73 -2.68 -28.20
CA CYS A 449 35.64 -3.36 -27.49
C CYS A 449 34.95 -2.42 -26.50
N SER A 450 33.96 -2.95 -25.77
CA SER A 450 33.27 -2.21 -24.70
C SER A 450 34.07 -2.12 -23.38
N GLY A 451 35.23 -2.77 -23.30
CA GLY A 451 36.04 -2.82 -22.08
C GLY A 451 36.71 -1.49 -21.71
N SER A 452 37.06 -1.35 -20.43
CA SER A 452 37.85 -0.23 -19.91
C SER A 452 39.02 -0.74 -19.08
N LEU A 453 40.16 -0.07 -19.17
CA LEU A 453 41.34 -0.30 -18.33
C LEU A 453 41.34 0.73 -17.22
N ILE A 454 41.50 0.28 -15.98
CA ILE A 454 41.51 1.15 -14.80
C ILE A 454 42.77 0.88 -13.98
N TRP A 455 43.56 1.93 -13.75
CA TRP A 455 44.75 1.89 -12.91
C TRP A 455 44.47 2.55 -11.56
N LYS A 456 44.71 1.81 -10.47
CA LYS A 456 44.53 2.29 -9.09
C LYS A 456 45.60 3.26 -8.61
N GLU A 457 46.73 3.36 -9.31
CA GLU A 457 47.88 4.15 -8.87
C GLU A 457 48.25 5.27 -9.85
N ALA A 458 47.41 5.53 -10.86
CA ALA A 458 47.62 6.59 -11.84
C ALA A 458 48.99 6.54 -12.57
N ASN A 459 49.42 5.33 -12.95
CA ASN A 459 50.74 5.06 -13.57
C ASN A 459 50.73 5.02 -15.12
N TYR A 460 49.60 5.31 -15.78
CA TYR A 460 49.51 5.38 -17.24
C TYR A 460 50.15 6.67 -17.77
N LYS A 461 50.93 6.52 -18.86
CA LYS A 461 51.54 7.62 -19.61
C LYS A 461 50.92 7.68 -21.01
N GLU A 462 50.51 8.86 -21.44
CA GLU A 462 50.00 9.06 -22.79
C GLU A 462 51.04 8.68 -23.86
N GLY A 463 50.57 8.16 -24.99
CA GLY A 463 51.41 7.64 -26.07
C GLY A 463 52.06 6.28 -25.80
N ARG A 464 51.92 5.71 -24.59
CA ARG A 464 52.39 4.35 -24.29
C ARG A 464 51.49 3.31 -24.97
N VAL A 465 52.11 2.24 -25.50
CA VAL A 465 51.38 1.06 -25.96
C VAL A 465 50.69 0.38 -24.79
N VAL A 466 49.38 0.19 -24.89
CA VAL A 466 48.56 -0.47 -23.88
C VAL A 466 47.80 -1.63 -24.52
N THR A 467 47.72 -2.75 -23.83
CA THR A 467 46.93 -3.92 -24.27
C THR A 467 45.60 -3.96 -23.51
N CYS A 468 44.51 -4.10 -24.25
CA CYS A 468 43.20 -4.37 -23.68
C CYS A 468 43.18 -5.77 -23.04
N MET A 469 42.79 -5.85 -21.76
CA MET A 469 42.91 -7.08 -20.96
C MET A 469 41.71 -8.04 -21.09
N TYR A 470 40.66 -7.65 -21.81
CA TYR A 470 39.48 -8.48 -22.01
C TYR A 470 39.77 -9.60 -22.99
N GLU A 471 39.34 -10.83 -22.68
CA GLU A 471 39.68 -12.01 -23.49
C GLU A 471 39.27 -11.89 -24.96
N THR A 472 38.14 -11.25 -25.21
CA THR A 472 37.58 -11.00 -26.55
C THR A 472 38.29 -9.88 -27.31
N CYS A 473 39.25 -9.19 -26.69
CA CYS A 473 39.75 -7.89 -27.12
C CYS A 473 41.23 -7.68 -26.80
N LYS A 474 42.06 -8.73 -26.78
CA LYS A 474 43.51 -8.70 -26.46
C LYS A 474 44.37 -7.94 -27.51
N LYS A 475 43.91 -6.77 -27.97
CA LYS A 475 44.57 -5.89 -28.94
C LYS A 475 45.26 -4.72 -28.23
N THR A 476 46.34 -4.25 -28.83
CA THR A 476 47.08 -3.07 -28.38
C THR A 476 46.48 -1.79 -28.94
N PHE A 477 46.73 -0.67 -28.27
CA PHE A 477 46.44 0.67 -28.78
C PHE A 477 47.33 1.72 -28.07
N GLN A 478 47.37 2.92 -28.62
CA GLN A 478 47.95 4.12 -27.99
C GLN A 478 46.94 5.25 -28.00
N GLN A 479 47.03 6.15 -27.01
CA GLN A 479 46.20 7.34 -26.91
C GLN A 479 47.04 8.56 -26.51
N LEU A 480 46.74 9.71 -27.13
CA LEU A 480 47.26 11.02 -26.73
C LEU A 480 46.13 12.02 -26.62
N ASN A 481 46.10 12.78 -25.53
CA ASN A 481 45.14 13.85 -25.37
C ASN A 481 45.60 15.08 -26.16
N CYS A 482 44.69 15.69 -26.91
CA CYS A 482 44.98 16.93 -27.60
C CYS A 482 45.22 18.05 -26.57
N PRO A 483 46.31 18.82 -26.67
CA PRO A 483 46.56 19.93 -25.74
C PRO A 483 45.70 21.18 -26.02
N HIS A 484 44.99 21.18 -27.15
CA HIS A 484 44.18 22.31 -27.63
C HIS A 484 42.68 22.14 -27.41
N CYS A 485 42.20 20.91 -27.20
CA CYS A 485 40.78 20.61 -27.01
C CYS A 485 40.60 19.41 -26.06
N PHE A 486 39.35 19.09 -25.71
CA PHE A 486 39.03 17.95 -24.85
C PHE A 486 39.06 16.59 -25.58
N GLY A 487 39.57 16.55 -26.81
CA GLY A 487 39.64 15.35 -27.62
C GLY A 487 40.92 14.54 -27.43
N SER A 488 40.89 13.27 -27.82
CA SER A 488 42.05 12.37 -27.81
C SER A 488 42.27 11.75 -29.19
N ASN A 489 43.53 11.61 -29.60
CA ASN A 489 43.94 10.85 -30.77
C ASN A 489 44.21 9.40 -30.34
N ILE A 490 43.65 8.44 -31.07
CA ILE A 490 43.74 7.02 -30.71
C ILE A 490 44.28 6.25 -31.91
N TRP A 491 45.37 5.52 -31.69
CA TRP A 491 46.01 4.63 -32.66
C TRP A 491 45.66 3.19 -32.33
N LYS A 492 44.70 2.65 -33.09
CA LYS A 492 44.17 1.29 -32.90
C LYS A 492 45.22 0.19 -33.10
N ASN A 493 46.28 0.45 -33.85
CA ASN A 493 47.34 -0.53 -34.10
C ASN A 493 48.62 -0.25 -33.29
N ALA A 494 48.58 0.72 -32.38
CA ALA A 494 49.72 1.14 -31.57
C ALA A 494 50.97 1.49 -32.41
N ASP A 495 50.75 2.26 -33.49
CA ASP A 495 51.74 2.71 -34.47
C ASP A 495 52.22 4.17 -34.25
N TYR A 496 51.81 4.81 -33.15
CA TYR A 496 52.33 6.14 -32.77
C TYR A 496 53.78 6.05 -32.27
N LYS A 497 54.62 6.93 -32.83
CA LYS A 497 56.01 7.13 -32.40
C LYS A 497 56.14 8.46 -31.65
N PRO A 498 56.68 8.49 -30.41
CA PRO A 498 56.96 9.75 -29.71
C PRO A 498 57.76 10.73 -30.57
N GLY A 499 57.45 12.03 -30.49
CA GLY A 499 58.14 13.09 -31.23
C GLY A 499 57.57 13.42 -32.62
N VAL A 500 56.74 12.56 -33.21
CA VAL A 500 56.10 12.86 -34.50
C VAL A 500 55.04 13.95 -34.36
N VAL A 501 54.86 14.75 -35.40
CA VAL A 501 53.79 15.75 -35.48
C VAL A 501 52.44 15.04 -35.57
N VAL A 502 51.55 15.34 -34.62
CA VAL A 502 50.18 14.83 -34.55
C VAL A 502 49.22 15.98 -34.78
N THR A 503 48.20 15.78 -35.61
CA THR A 503 47.09 16.74 -35.76
C THR A 503 45.89 16.28 -34.94
N CYS A 504 45.30 17.15 -34.11
CA CYS A 504 44.12 16.79 -33.33
C CYS A 504 42.95 16.41 -34.25
N ILE A 505 42.41 15.19 -34.08
CA ILE A 505 41.39 14.62 -34.99
C ILE A 505 40.04 15.35 -34.99
N TYR A 506 39.69 16.07 -33.93
CA TYR A 506 38.39 16.76 -33.82
C TYR A 506 38.30 17.96 -34.77
N ASP A 507 37.20 18.05 -35.51
CA ASP A 507 36.93 19.09 -36.52
C ASP A 507 36.97 20.51 -35.96
N SER A 508 36.57 20.69 -34.70
CA SER A 508 36.66 21.98 -34.01
C SER A 508 38.07 22.39 -33.59
N CYS A 509 39.06 21.52 -33.74
CA CYS A 509 40.41 21.73 -33.21
C CYS A 509 41.49 21.74 -34.30
N LYS A 510 41.67 20.64 -35.05
CA LYS A 510 42.63 20.44 -36.17
C LYS A 510 44.03 21.08 -36.02
N LYS A 511 44.46 21.42 -34.82
CA LYS A 511 45.78 21.99 -34.52
C LYS A 511 46.81 20.87 -34.37
N ALA A 512 48.01 21.12 -34.91
CA ALA A 512 49.15 20.22 -34.78
C ALA A 512 49.79 20.34 -33.40
N PHE A 513 50.34 19.25 -32.87
CA PHE A 513 51.18 19.23 -31.67
C PHE A 513 52.22 18.11 -31.77
N GLN A 514 53.23 18.14 -30.90
CA GLN A 514 54.18 17.04 -30.72
C GLN A 514 54.27 16.69 -29.23
N GLN A 515 54.47 15.41 -28.93
CA GLN A 515 54.69 14.95 -27.56
C GLN A 515 55.84 13.95 -27.48
N VAL A 516 56.76 14.21 -26.53
CA VAL A 516 57.84 13.29 -26.17
C VAL A 516 57.73 12.95 -24.69
N ASN A 517 57.81 11.66 -24.36
CA ASN A 517 57.76 11.21 -22.98
C ASN A 517 59.14 11.32 -22.34
N CYS A 518 59.20 11.81 -21.10
CA CYS A 518 60.46 11.84 -20.36
C CYS A 518 60.90 10.42 -20.00
N PRO A 519 62.12 10.00 -20.38
CA PRO A 519 62.60 8.64 -20.09
C PRO A 519 62.84 8.42 -18.58
N HIS A 520 63.15 9.49 -17.84
CA HIS A 520 63.56 9.41 -16.44
C HIS A 520 62.44 9.70 -15.42
N CYS A 521 61.22 10.02 -15.87
CA CYS A 521 60.10 10.31 -14.98
C CYS A 521 58.74 10.14 -15.65
N PHE A 522 57.67 10.43 -14.90
CA PHE A 522 56.30 10.33 -15.37
C PHE A 522 55.82 11.53 -16.20
N GLY A 523 56.66 12.55 -16.38
CA GLY A 523 56.34 13.72 -17.19
C GLY A 523 56.36 13.46 -18.71
N SER A 524 55.67 14.33 -19.45
CA SER A 524 55.80 14.45 -20.90
C SER A 524 56.02 15.91 -21.28
N LEU A 525 56.74 16.13 -22.37
CA LEU A 525 56.93 17.44 -22.98
C LEU A 525 55.98 17.54 -24.17
N VAL A 526 55.18 18.60 -24.20
CA VAL A 526 54.17 18.83 -25.23
C VAL A 526 54.41 20.18 -25.90
N TRP A 527 54.64 20.17 -27.21
CA TRP A 527 54.79 21.36 -28.02
C TRP A 527 53.52 21.62 -28.80
N LYS A 528 52.81 22.69 -28.44
CA LYS A 528 51.51 23.07 -29.02
C LYS A 528 51.57 23.55 -30.47
N ASN A 529 52.74 23.96 -30.95
CA ASN A 529 52.91 24.45 -32.32
C ASN A 529 53.74 23.50 -33.20
N SER A 530 54.11 22.33 -32.68
CA SER A 530 54.94 21.35 -33.39
C SER A 530 56.33 21.85 -33.82
N ASP A 531 56.93 22.73 -33.02
CA ASP A 531 58.24 23.32 -33.32
C ASP A 531 59.43 22.44 -32.87
N HIS A 532 59.18 21.21 -32.40
CA HIS A 532 60.22 20.33 -31.90
C HIS A 532 60.86 19.51 -33.03
N ARG A 533 62.20 19.40 -33.00
CA ARG A 533 62.98 18.57 -33.92
C ARG A 533 63.66 17.43 -33.16
N GLU A 534 63.55 16.23 -33.72
CA GLU A 534 64.20 15.03 -33.20
C GLU A 534 65.73 15.21 -33.12
N GLY A 535 66.36 14.64 -32.09
CA GLY A 535 67.79 14.73 -31.86
C GLY A 535 68.27 15.97 -31.09
N ILE A 536 67.37 16.86 -30.64
CA ILE A 536 67.73 18.02 -29.80
C ILE A 536 67.74 17.62 -28.31
N ALA A 537 68.66 18.21 -27.54
CA ALA A 537 68.66 18.05 -26.10
C ALA A 537 67.46 18.79 -25.48
N VAL A 538 66.58 18.06 -24.80
CA VAL A 538 65.40 18.61 -24.12
C VAL A 538 65.45 18.29 -22.63
N THR A 539 65.07 19.25 -21.79
CA THR A 539 65.04 19.10 -20.33
C THR A 539 63.62 18.91 -19.86
N CYS A 540 63.37 17.84 -19.12
CA CYS A 540 62.10 17.64 -18.45
C CYS A 540 61.87 18.76 -17.43
N VAL A 541 60.67 19.36 -17.43
CA VAL A 541 60.35 20.55 -16.61
C VAL A 541 59.58 20.23 -15.33
N TYR A 542 59.34 18.95 -15.03
CA TYR A 542 58.66 18.56 -13.79
C TYR A 542 59.58 18.75 -12.59
N GLU A 543 59.06 19.27 -11.46
CA GLU A 543 59.85 19.65 -10.27
C GLU A 543 60.81 18.56 -9.80
N ASN A 544 60.38 17.30 -9.87
CA ASN A 544 61.14 16.13 -9.44
C ASN A 544 61.91 15.43 -10.58
N CYS A 545 61.99 16.05 -11.76
CA CYS A 545 62.57 15.48 -12.96
C CYS A 545 63.13 16.57 -13.88
N LYS A 546 64.23 17.19 -13.47
CA LYS A 546 64.98 18.19 -14.25
C LYS A 546 66.15 17.58 -15.01
N LYS A 547 65.95 16.40 -15.62
CA LYS A 547 67.01 15.71 -16.38
C LYS A 547 66.89 16.03 -17.87
N THR A 548 68.02 16.30 -18.51
CA THR A 548 68.13 16.49 -19.96
C THR A 548 68.32 15.14 -20.65
N PHE A 549 67.68 14.97 -21.80
CA PHE A 549 67.87 13.83 -22.68
C PHE A 549 67.82 14.27 -24.14
N LYS A 550 68.39 13.45 -25.02
CA LYS A 550 68.27 13.65 -26.47
C LYS A 550 66.94 13.04 -26.91
N SER A 551 66.01 13.89 -27.33
CA SER A 551 64.64 13.51 -27.75
C SER A 551 64.60 12.75 -29.04
#